data_AF-A0A524MX66-F1
#
_entry.id   AF-A0A524MX66-F1
#
_cell.length_a   1.000
_cell.length_b   1.000
_cell.length_c   1.000
_cell.angle_alpha   90.00
_cell.angle_beta   90.00
_cell.angle_gamma   90.00
#
_symmetry.space_group_name_H-M   'P 1'
#
loop_
_entity.id
_entity.type
_entity.pdbx_description
1 polymer ?
#
loop_
_entity_poly.entity_id
_entity_poly.type
_entity_poly.pdbx_seq_one_letter_code
_entity_poly.pdbx_strand_id
1 'polypeptide(L)'
;DAIVDVARATDSRIIRCAHDVERAHADGRTGVFVTCEGADFVEDGPDADVFDRVADAHATGARSITLVHYRQNRYGDLQTEPPLHHGLSQAGRELVATMNDLGMIVDLAHASLETTADAVAVSRDPVMISHTHLSGARSDHPRLVSDDHARVVTDAGGLIGAWPSGVVSETLEDFIDEIVRLVDVVGVGHVAIGTDLDANFRPVLNEYRQFDDLDAGLAARGLVAGEIDQVLGGNAVDLIRAVCG
;
A
#
# COMPACT_ATOMS: atom_id res chain seq x y z
N ASP A 1 24.79 0.27 5.36
CA ASP A 1 23.45 -0.34 5.28
C ASP A 1 22.74 0.42 4.18
N ALA A 2 22.48 -0.21 3.03
CA ALA A 2 22.31 0.47 1.75
C ALA A 2 21.20 1.53 1.77
N ILE A 3 20.10 1.26 2.48
CA ILE A 3 18.97 2.18 2.66
C ILE A 3 19.39 3.45 3.40
N VAL A 4 20.13 3.28 4.51
CA VAL A 4 20.66 4.40 5.31
C VAL A 4 21.67 5.21 4.51
N ASP A 5 22.48 4.54 3.70
CA ASP A 5 23.49 5.19 2.87
C ASP A 5 22.84 6.01 1.74
N VAL A 6 21.78 5.49 1.10
CA VAL A 6 20.97 6.24 0.12
C VAL A 6 20.28 7.43 0.76
N ALA A 7 19.57 7.24 1.88
CA ALA A 7 18.87 8.33 2.55
C ALA A 7 19.81 9.47 2.98
N ARG A 8 21.04 9.13 3.41
CA ARG A 8 22.08 10.13 3.69
C ARG A 8 22.56 10.84 2.41
N ALA A 9 22.78 10.10 1.33
CA ALA A 9 23.25 10.66 0.06
C ALA A 9 22.23 11.61 -0.59
N THR A 10 20.93 11.40 -0.34
CA THR A 10 19.83 12.22 -0.89
C THR A 10 19.30 13.28 0.08
N ASP A 11 19.93 13.43 1.26
CA ASP A 11 19.44 14.28 2.34
C ASP A 11 17.97 14.01 2.76
N SER A 12 17.57 12.75 2.67
CA SER A 12 16.23 12.31 3.07
C SER A 12 16.18 11.87 4.54
N ARG A 13 14.97 11.76 5.09
CA ARG A 13 14.70 11.17 6.41
C ARG A 13 14.03 9.82 6.23
N ILE A 14 14.59 8.76 6.79
CA ILE A 14 13.89 7.47 6.88
C ILE A 14 12.72 7.62 7.84
N ILE A 15 11.54 7.24 7.41
CA ILE A 15 10.31 7.26 8.19
C ILE A 15 10.13 5.91 8.87
N ARG A 16 10.25 5.87 10.20
CA ARG A 16 9.99 4.67 11.00
C ARG A 16 8.67 4.72 11.77
N CYS A 17 8.12 5.92 11.94
CA CYS A 17 6.94 6.23 12.74
C CYS A 17 6.34 7.56 12.24
N ALA A 18 5.13 7.90 12.67
CA ALA A 18 4.46 9.14 12.27
C ALA A 18 5.25 10.39 12.71
N HIS A 19 5.95 10.32 13.84
CA HIS A 19 6.82 11.42 14.29
C HIS A 19 7.93 11.74 13.29
N ASP A 20 8.49 10.74 12.60
CA ASP A 20 9.49 10.99 11.57
C ASP A 20 8.89 11.76 10.38
N VAL A 21 7.60 11.56 10.07
CA VAL A 21 6.91 12.32 9.00
C VAL A 21 6.79 13.78 9.41
N GLU A 22 6.33 14.04 10.63
CA GLU A 22 6.21 15.39 11.18
C GLU A 22 7.57 16.10 11.18
N ARG A 23 8.63 15.39 11.55
CA ARG A 23 10.01 15.90 11.52
C ARG A 23 10.51 16.15 10.10
N ALA A 24 10.25 15.25 9.15
CA ALA A 24 10.62 15.44 7.76
C ALA A 24 9.98 16.73 7.21
N HIS A 25 8.69 16.91 7.48
CA HIS A 25 7.94 18.10 7.06
C HIS A 25 8.48 19.38 7.73
N ALA A 26 8.67 19.38 9.04
CA ALA A 26 9.19 20.54 9.78
C ALA A 26 10.62 20.93 9.34
N ASP A 27 11.44 19.94 8.98
CA ASP A 27 12.81 20.15 8.51
C ASP A 27 12.86 20.51 7.01
N GLY A 28 11.73 20.46 6.28
CA GLY A 28 11.69 20.69 4.83
C GLY A 28 12.41 19.61 4.01
N ARG A 29 12.45 18.37 4.52
CA ARG A 29 13.18 17.23 3.93
C ARG A 29 12.22 16.17 3.42
N THR A 30 12.61 15.45 2.37
CA THR A 30 11.85 14.30 1.87
C THR A 30 11.89 13.15 2.86
N GLY A 31 10.71 12.64 3.23
CA GLY A 31 10.55 11.39 3.97
C GLY A 31 10.64 10.17 3.06
N VAL A 32 11.32 9.11 3.51
CA VAL A 32 11.41 7.82 2.82
C VAL A 32 10.82 6.74 3.73
N PHE A 33 9.63 6.27 3.38
CA PHE A 33 9.00 5.11 4.02
C PHE A 33 9.41 3.86 3.25
N VAL A 34 10.10 2.94 3.93
CA VAL A 34 10.71 1.78 3.28
C VAL A 34 9.76 0.60 3.34
N THR A 35 9.53 -0.05 2.20
CA THR A 35 8.65 -1.21 2.08
C THR A 35 9.36 -2.33 1.31
N CYS A 36 8.86 -3.56 1.44
CA CYS A 36 9.29 -4.70 0.65
C CYS A 36 8.09 -5.28 -0.12
N GLU A 37 8.14 -5.26 -1.45
CA GLU A 37 7.08 -5.81 -2.27
C GLU A 37 7.33 -7.30 -2.58
N GLY A 38 6.53 -8.16 -1.95
CA GLY A 38 6.69 -9.62 -1.99
C GLY A 38 7.47 -10.14 -0.78
N ALA A 39 6.88 -11.10 -0.07
CA ALA A 39 7.49 -11.75 1.09
C ALA A 39 8.44 -12.91 0.72
N ASP A 40 8.77 -13.10 -0.56
CA ASP A 40 9.62 -14.20 -1.05
C ASP A 40 10.99 -14.25 -0.33
N PHE A 41 11.57 -13.09 0.01
CA PHE A 41 12.85 -13.02 0.73
C PHE A 41 12.78 -13.65 2.14
N VAL A 42 11.58 -13.77 2.71
CA VAL A 42 11.35 -14.43 4.00
C VAL A 42 11.49 -15.96 3.85
N GLU A 43 11.34 -16.52 2.65
CA GLU A 43 11.48 -17.96 2.39
C GLU A 43 12.94 -18.44 2.25
N ASP A 44 13.89 -17.55 1.92
CA ASP A 44 15.22 -17.93 1.41
C ASP A 44 16.22 -18.48 2.45
N GLY A 45 16.03 -19.68 3.03
CA GLY A 45 17.11 -20.36 3.76
C GLY A 45 16.66 -21.49 4.70
N PRO A 46 17.50 -22.52 4.92
CA PRO A 46 17.11 -23.74 5.63
C PRO A 46 16.90 -23.59 7.15
N ASP A 47 17.40 -22.50 7.76
CA ASP A 47 17.53 -22.39 9.23
C ASP A 47 17.08 -21.04 9.84
N ALA A 48 16.51 -20.13 9.04
CA ALA A 48 16.11 -18.81 9.55
C ALA A 48 14.61 -18.79 9.88
N ASP A 49 14.29 -18.39 11.11
CA ASP A 49 12.91 -18.17 11.55
C ASP A 49 12.29 -17.03 10.72
N VAL A 50 10.99 -17.17 10.38
CA VAL A 50 10.20 -16.10 9.77
C VAL A 50 10.33 -14.82 10.60
N PHE A 51 10.33 -14.96 11.93
CA PHE A 51 10.51 -13.84 12.84
C PHE A 51 11.83 -13.11 12.61
N ASP A 52 12.96 -13.82 12.56
CA ASP A 52 14.29 -13.22 12.45
C ASP A 52 14.43 -12.36 11.18
N ARG A 53 13.89 -12.83 10.05
CA ARG A 53 13.98 -12.10 8.77
C ARG A 53 13.12 -10.85 8.73
N VAL A 54 11.90 -10.94 9.26
CA VAL A 54 11.00 -9.79 9.34
C VAL A 54 11.58 -8.78 10.34
N ALA A 55 12.16 -9.25 11.45
CA ALA A 55 12.84 -8.41 12.42
C ALA A 55 14.08 -7.72 11.83
N ASP A 56 14.88 -8.41 11.01
CA ASP A 56 16.03 -7.83 10.31
C ASP A 56 15.59 -6.76 9.29
N ALA A 57 14.55 -7.03 8.50
CA ALA A 57 13.95 -6.05 7.60
C ALA A 57 13.43 -4.82 8.37
N HIS A 58 12.74 -5.05 9.49
CA HIS A 58 12.27 -3.98 10.36
C HIS A 58 13.43 -3.14 10.95
N ALA A 59 14.51 -3.79 11.37
CA ALA A 59 15.69 -3.14 11.94
C ALA A 59 16.43 -2.27 10.91
N THR A 60 16.50 -2.71 9.65
CA THR A 60 17.08 -1.93 8.54
C THR A 60 16.19 -0.77 8.07
N GLY A 61 14.93 -0.73 8.53
CA GLY A 61 14.03 0.41 8.38
C GLY A 61 12.75 0.12 7.60
N ALA A 62 12.55 -1.10 7.10
CA ALA A 62 11.29 -1.47 6.45
C ALA A 62 10.13 -1.36 7.45
N ARG A 63 8.98 -0.88 6.99
CA ARG A 63 7.76 -0.69 7.79
C ARG A 63 6.52 -1.30 7.17
N SER A 64 6.66 -1.91 6.00
CA SER A 64 5.62 -2.67 5.34
C SER A 64 6.23 -3.82 4.53
N ILE A 65 5.49 -4.93 4.45
CA ILE A 65 5.77 -6.02 3.52
C ILE A 65 4.47 -6.37 2.77
N THR A 66 4.54 -6.44 1.45
CA THR A 66 3.46 -6.99 0.62
C THR A 66 3.53 -8.51 0.65
N LEU A 67 2.45 -9.18 1.08
CA LEU A 67 2.47 -10.64 1.32
C LEU A 67 2.78 -11.45 0.05
N VAL A 68 2.21 -11.02 -1.08
CA VAL A 68 2.32 -11.68 -2.38
C VAL A 68 2.59 -10.66 -3.47
N HIS A 69 3.17 -11.10 -4.58
CA HIS A 69 3.41 -10.28 -5.77
C HIS A 69 3.00 -11.09 -7.03
N TYR A 70 3.68 -10.96 -8.16
CA TYR A 70 3.47 -11.77 -9.36
C TYR A 70 4.09 -13.18 -9.31
N ARG A 71 4.53 -13.63 -8.14
CA ARG A 71 5.04 -15.00 -7.92
C ARG A 71 4.21 -15.66 -6.83
N GLN A 72 3.66 -16.82 -7.15
CA GLN A 72 3.03 -17.67 -6.14
C GLN A 72 4.06 -18.06 -5.08
N ASN A 73 3.72 -17.83 -3.83
CA ASN A 73 4.59 -18.10 -2.69
C ASN A 73 3.82 -18.90 -1.62
N ARG A 74 4.47 -19.21 -0.50
CA ARG A 74 3.85 -20.04 0.55
C ARG A 74 2.84 -19.31 1.42
N TYR A 75 2.72 -17.98 1.32
CA TYR A 75 1.98 -17.17 2.29
C TYR A 75 0.51 -16.97 1.92
N GLY A 76 0.22 -16.80 0.64
CA GLY A 76 -1.17 -16.68 0.16
C GLY A 76 -1.28 -16.69 -1.35
N ASP A 77 -2.51 -16.52 -1.83
CA ASP A 77 -2.83 -16.47 -3.26
C ASP A 77 -2.87 -15.03 -3.79
N LEU A 78 -2.43 -14.85 -5.04
CA LEU A 78 -2.41 -13.58 -5.76
C LEU A 78 -3.50 -13.51 -6.84
N GLN A 79 -3.90 -12.30 -7.24
CA GLN A 79 -5.05 -12.06 -8.12
C GLN A 79 -4.90 -12.64 -9.53
N THR A 80 -3.67 -12.72 -10.03
CA THR A 80 -3.37 -13.03 -11.44
C THR A 80 -3.04 -14.50 -11.72
N GLU A 81 -3.13 -15.39 -10.72
CA GLU A 81 -2.82 -16.82 -10.87
C GLU A 81 -3.92 -17.68 -10.21
N PRO A 82 -4.10 -18.96 -10.63
CA PRO A 82 -4.98 -19.88 -9.93
C PRO A 82 -4.58 -20.05 -8.45
N PRO A 83 -5.55 -20.23 -7.53
CA PRO A 83 -5.25 -20.36 -6.11
C PRO A 83 -4.50 -21.68 -5.81
N LEU A 84 -3.50 -21.60 -4.94
CA LEU A 84 -2.80 -22.74 -4.35
C LEU A 84 -3.33 -23.07 -2.95
N HIS A 85 -3.61 -22.03 -2.17
CA HIS A 85 -3.99 -22.15 -0.75
C HIS A 85 -5.49 -21.96 -0.52
N HIS A 86 -6.18 -21.39 -1.51
CA HIS A 86 -7.55 -20.90 -1.43
C HIS A 86 -7.72 -19.81 -0.36
N GLY A 87 -6.77 -18.88 -0.31
CA GLY A 87 -6.71 -17.77 0.65
C GLY A 87 -5.34 -17.64 1.32
N LEU A 88 -5.33 -17.25 2.60
CA LEU A 88 -4.10 -17.13 3.38
C LEU A 88 -3.72 -18.48 4.00
N SER A 89 -2.48 -18.92 3.74
CA SER A 89 -1.96 -20.17 4.29
C SER A 89 -1.69 -20.06 5.81
N GLN A 90 -1.40 -21.19 6.46
CA GLN A 90 -0.94 -21.19 7.86
C GLN A 90 0.35 -20.37 8.02
N ALA A 91 1.29 -20.47 7.08
CA ALA A 91 2.52 -19.68 7.11
C ALA A 91 2.24 -18.18 6.90
N GLY A 92 1.24 -17.84 6.08
CA GLY A 92 0.78 -16.47 5.91
C GLY A 92 0.22 -15.88 7.20
N ARG A 93 -0.55 -16.67 7.96
CA ARG A 93 -1.08 -16.26 9.28
C ARG A 93 0.04 -15.98 10.28
N GLU A 94 1.09 -16.81 10.29
CA GLU A 94 2.29 -16.60 11.12
C GLU A 94 3.07 -15.34 10.71
N LEU A 95 3.19 -15.08 9.41
CA LEU A 95 3.82 -13.86 8.89
C LEU A 95 3.03 -12.60 9.28
N VAL A 96 1.70 -12.60 9.10
CA VAL A 96 0.84 -11.48 9.53
C VAL A 96 0.99 -11.21 11.02
N ALA A 97 0.94 -12.27 11.85
CA ALA A 97 1.11 -12.12 13.29
C ALA A 97 2.47 -11.52 13.69
N THR A 98 3.53 -11.94 13.01
CA THR A 98 4.90 -11.42 13.18
C THR A 98 4.99 -9.94 12.80
N MET A 99 4.38 -9.55 11.69
CA MET A 99 4.36 -8.16 11.24
C MET A 99 3.62 -7.26 12.23
N ASN A 100 2.46 -7.70 12.74
CA ASN A 100 1.74 -6.96 13.80
C ASN A 100 2.59 -6.82 15.07
N ASP A 101 3.30 -7.89 15.51
CA ASP A 101 4.15 -7.83 16.71
C ASP A 101 5.31 -6.83 16.58
N LEU A 102 5.77 -6.57 15.35
CA LEU A 102 6.83 -5.62 15.05
C LEU A 102 6.32 -4.21 14.70
N GLY A 103 5.00 -3.99 14.63
CA GLY A 103 4.44 -2.72 14.19
C GLY A 103 4.69 -2.43 12.71
N MET A 104 4.59 -3.46 11.86
CA MET A 104 4.71 -3.35 10.41
C MET A 104 3.33 -3.44 9.74
N ILE A 105 3.11 -2.59 8.74
CA ILE A 105 1.90 -2.59 7.93
C ILE A 105 1.89 -3.84 7.04
N VAL A 106 0.80 -4.61 7.10
CA VAL A 106 0.53 -5.69 6.16
C VAL A 106 -0.01 -5.08 4.87
N ASP A 107 0.70 -5.27 3.76
CA ASP A 107 0.24 -4.84 2.44
C ASP A 107 -0.30 -6.03 1.64
N LEU A 108 -1.46 -5.81 1.04
CA LEU A 108 -2.29 -6.77 0.34
C LEU A 108 -2.48 -6.38 -1.13
N ALA A 109 -1.68 -5.44 -1.65
CA ALA A 109 -1.52 -5.32 -3.09
C ALA A 109 -1.19 -6.69 -3.70
N HIS A 110 -1.73 -6.96 -4.89
CA HIS A 110 -1.64 -8.24 -5.60
C HIS A 110 -2.36 -9.44 -4.97
N ALA A 111 -2.84 -9.36 -3.72
CA ALA A 111 -3.50 -10.48 -3.05
C ALA A 111 -4.91 -10.72 -3.60
N SER A 112 -5.33 -11.99 -3.71
CA SER A 112 -6.71 -12.33 -4.03
C SER A 112 -7.68 -11.86 -2.94
N LEU A 113 -8.98 -11.77 -3.26
CA LEU A 113 -10.01 -11.45 -2.28
C LEU A 113 -9.98 -12.39 -1.07
N GLU A 114 -9.84 -13.70 -1.30
CA GLU A 114 -9.79 -14.69 -0.23
C GLU A 114 -8.57 -14.49 0.68
N THR A 115 -7.38 -14.24 0.10
CA THR A 115 -6.17 -13.94 0.87
C THR A 115 -6.33 -12.65 1.67
N THR A 116 -6.89 -11.60 1.04
CA THR A 116 -7.16 -10.33 1.71
C THR A 116 -8.13 -10.50 2.88
N ALA A 117 -9.24 -11.21 2.68
CA ALA A 117 -10.24 -11.45 3.71
C ALA A 117 -9.65 -12.26 4.88
N ASP A 118 -8.89 -13.31 4.60
CA ASP A 118 -8.22 -14.08 5.64
C ASP A 118 -7.18 -13.26 6.42
N ALA A 119 -6.38 -12.44 5.73
CA ALA A 119 -5.37 -11.58 6.35
C ALA A 119 -6.01 -10.51 7.24
N VAL A 120 -7.06 -9.85 6.77
CA VAL A 120 -7.86 -8.92 7.57
C VAL A 120 -8.44 -9.61 8.79
N ALA A 121 -8.95 -10.83 8.66
CA ALA A 121 -9.57 -11.56 9.76
C ALA A 121 -8.59 -11.94 10.89
N VAL A 122 -7.29 -12.04 10.61
CA VAL A 122 -6.26 -12.39 11.61
C VAL A 122 -5.36 -11.23 12.02
N SER A 123 -5.33 -10.13 11.27
CA SER A 123 -4.53 -8.96 11.61
C SER A 123 -5.08 -8.26 12.85
N ARG A 124 -4.18 -7.84 13.74
CA ARG A 124 -4.54 -6.99 14.90
C ARG A 124 -4.58 -5.51 14.56
N ASP A 125 -3.85 -5.12 13.52
CA ASP A 125 -3.71 -3.74 13.07
C ASP A 125 -4.36 -3.53 11.71
N PRO A 126 -4.72 -2.28 11.34
CA PRO A 126 -5.17 -1.96 10.00
C PRO A 126 -4.15 -2.38 8.92
N VAL A 127 -4.67 -2.85 7.79
CA VAL A 127 -3.88 -3.28 6.63
C VAL A 127 -3.97 -2.26 5.50
N MET A 128 -3.16 -2.41 4.45
CA MET A 128 -3.31 -1.62 3.24
C MET A 128 -3.37 -2.47 1.98
N ILE A 129 -3.96 -1.90 0.94
CA ILE A 129 -3.64 -2.25 -0.45
C ILE A 129 -2.89 -1.04 -1.01
N SER A 130 -1.57 -1.12 -1.11
CA SER A 130 -0.73 0.04 -1.42
C SER A 130 -0.97 0.66 -2.80
N HIS A 131 -1.41 -0.13 -3.78
CA HIS A 131 -1.68 0.35 -5.14
C HIS A 131 -2.70 -0.54 -5.89
N THR A 132 -3.90 -0.02 -6.11
CA THR A 132 -4.94 -0.60 -6.98
C THR A 132 -5.97 0.44 -7.42
N HIS A 133 -6.98 0.01 -8.16
CA HIS A 133 -8.28 0.68 -8.34
C HIS A 133 -9.39 -0.37 -8.40
N LEU A 134 -10.64 0.08 -8.37
CA LEU A 134 -11.76 -0.84 -8.49
C LEU A 134 -11.93 -1.31 -9.95
N SER A 135 -12.46 -2.51 -10.16
CA SER A 135 -12.83 -3.02 -11.49
C SER A 135 -14.17 -2.43 -12.00
N GLY A 136 -14.53 -2.71 -13.25
CA GLY A 136 -15.89 -2.59 -13.79
C GLY A 136 -16.28 -1.27 -14.46
N ALA A 137 -15.65 -0.14 -14.10
CA ALA A 137 -15.99 1.15 -14.71
C ALA A 137 -15.30 1.36 -16.07
N ARG A 138 -13.98 1.15 -16.09
CA ARG A 138 -13.13 1.36 -17.28
C ARG A 138 -12.37 0.10 -17.70
N SER A 139 -12.13 -0.80 -16.76
CA SER A 139 -11.31 -1.99 -16.96
C SER A 139 -11.70 -3.09 -15.97
N ASP A 140 -11.56 -4.33 -16.41
CA ASP A 140 -11.74 -5.56 -15.61
C ASP A 140 -10.41 -6.31 -15.46
N HIS A 141 -9.28 -5.59 -15.54
CA HIS A 141 -7.97 -6.19 -15.41
C HIS A 141 -7.82 -6.89 -14.04
N PRO A 142 -7.24 -8.10 -13.94
CA PRO A 142 -7.22 -8.86 -12.69
C PRO A 142 -6.51 -8.19 -11.51
N ARG A 143 -5.67 -7.17 -11.74
CA ARG A 143 -5.03 -6.38 -10.67
C ARG A 143 -5.94 -5.35 -10.01
N LEU A 144 -7.10 -5.09 -10.59
CA LEU A 144 -8.14 -4.25 -10.00
C LEU A 144 -8.97 -5.10 -9.02
N VAL A 145 -9.59 -4.42 -8.05
CA VAL A 145 -10.35 -5.07 -6.98
C VAL A 145 -11.85 -4.83 -7.17
N SER A 146 -12.70 -5.75 -6.73
CA SER A 146 -14.14 -5.47 -6.67
C SER A 146 -14.46 -4.49 -5.53
N ASP A 147 -15.66 -3.90 -5.55
CA ASP A 147 -16.14 -3.08 -4.42
C ASP A 147 -16.13 -3.87 -3.10
N ASP A 148 -16.49 -5.15 -3.12
CA ASP A 148 -16.49 -6.01 -1.93
C ASP A 148 -15.06 -6.24 -1.43
N HIS A 149 -14.10 -6.44 -2.32
CA HIS A 149 -12.69 -6.59 -1.96
C HIS A 149 -12.12 -5.31 -1.36
N ALA A 150 -12.45 -4.16 -1.92
CA ALA A 150 -12.10 -2.87 -1.34
C ALA A 150 -12.70 -2.70 0.08
N ARG A 151 -14.00 -2.99 0.24
CA ARG A 151 -14.69 -2.87 1.54
C ARG A 151 -14.16 -3.81 2.61
N VAL A 152 -13.74 -5.03 2.25
CA VAL A 152 -13.09 -5.96 3.21
C VAL A 152 -11.91 -5.29 3.91
N VAL A 153 -11.14 -4.47 3.20
CA VAL A 153 -10.00 -3.74 3.78
C VAL A 153 -10.46 -2.51 4.56
N THR A 154 -11.34 -1.69 3.99
CA THR A 154 -11.68 -0.38 4.56
C THR A 154 -12.63 -0.49 5.75
N ASP A 155 -13.54 -1.47 5.77
CA ASP A 155 -14.41 -1.73 6.92
C ASP A 155 -13.61 -2.20 8.16
N ALA A 156 -12.40 -2.72 7.95
CA ALA A 156 -11.44 -3.06 9.00
C ALA A 156 -10.49 -1.89 9.37
N GLY A 157 -10.77 -0.68 8.88
CA GLY A 157 -9.96 0.51 9.13
C GLY A 157 -8.74 0.66 8.21
N GLY A 158 -8.62 -0.19 7.17
CA GLY A 158 -7.48 -0.20 6.26
C GLY A 158 -7.48 0.92 5.22
N LEU A 159 -6.44 0.94 4.40
CA LEU A 159 -6.16 2.00 3.41
C LEU A 159 -6.01 1.43 2.00
N ILE A 160 -6.48 2.16 0.99
CA ILE A 160 -6.28 1.83 -0.43
C ILE A 160 -5.52 2.95 -1.13
N GLY A 161 -4.37 2.64 -1.71
CA GLY A 161 -3.62 3.56 -2.56
C GLY A 161 -4.14 3.54 -3.99
N ALA A 162 -4.60 4.69 -4.48
CA ALA A 162 -5.05 4.91 -5.84
C ALA A 162 -3.86 4.86 -6.82
N TRP A 163 -3.94 3.97 -7.81
CA TRP A 163 -2.86 3.64 -8.72
C TRP A 163 -3.03 4.29 -10.11
N PRO A 164 -2.18 5.26 -10.52
CA PRO A 164 -2.30 6.01 -11.77
C PRO A 164 -1.82 5.22 -12.99
N SER A 165 -2.38 4.02 -13.17
CA SER A 165 -1.92 3.05 -14.15
C SER A 165 -2.77 3.03 -15.41
N GLY A 166 -2.09 2.80 -16.53
CA GLY A 166 -2.68 2.54 -17.84
C GLY A 166 -3.52 1.27 -17.94
N VAL A 167 -3.60 0.47 -16.87
CA VAL A 167 -4.55 -0.66 -16.83
C VAL A 167 -6.01 -0.21 -16.66
N VAL A 168 -6.24 0.99 -16.11
CA VAL A 168 -7.58 1.52 -15.79
C VAL A 168 -7.80 2.96 -16.25
N SER A 169 -6.73 3.75 -16.39
CA SER A 169 -6.79 5.17 -16.77
C SER A 169 -6.03 5.44 -18.07
N GLU A 170 -6.61 6.16 -19.01
CA GLU A 170 -5.90 6.59 -20.23
C GLU A 170 -5.29 7.99 -20.07
N THR A 171 -5.85 8.79 -19.18
CA THR A 171 -5.44 10.18 -18.89
C THR A 171 -5.38 10.46 -17.39
N LEU A 172 -4.76 11.58 -17.01
CA LEU A 172 -4.78 12.05 -15.61
C LEU A 172 -6.21 12.33 -15.13
N GLU A 173 -7.07 12.87 -15.99
CA GLU A 173 -8.48 13.11 -15.66
C GLU A 173 -9.23 11.79 -15.36
N ASP A 174 -8.94 10.71 -16.11
CA ASP A 174 -9.51 9.40 -15.79
C ASP A 174 -9.04 8.90 -14.43
N PHE A 175 -7.77 9.10 -14.08
CA PHE A 175 -7.26 8.72 -12.76
C PHE A 175 -7.94 9.52 -11.64
N ILE A 176 -8.16 10.81 -11.84
CA ILE A 176 -8.89 11.64 -10.86
C ILE A 176 -10.34 11.13 -10.72
N ASP A 177 -11.02 10.79 -11.82
CA ASP A 177 -12.37 10.21 -11.77
C ASP A 177 -12.38 8.87 -11.01
N GLU A 178 -11.35 8.04 -11.21
CA GLU A 178 -11.20 6.76 -10.51
C GLU A 178 -10.90 6.94 -9.01
N ILE A 179 -10.21 8.01 -8.61
CA ILE A 179 -10.05 8.37 -7.18
C ILE A 179 -11.41 8.74 -6.60
N VAL A 180 -12.20 9.59 -7.27
CA VAL A 180 -13.53 9.99 -6.78
C VAL A 180 -14.43 8.77 -6.65
N ARG A 181 -14.42 7.87 -7.64
CA ARG A 181 -15.19 6.63 -7.58
C ARG A 181 -14.76 5.74 -6.42
N LEU A 182 -13.46 5.65 -6.15
CA LEU A 182 -12.95 4.91 -4.99
C LEU A 182 -13.44 5.56 -3.68
N VAL A 183 -13.36 6.89 -3.56
CA VAL A 183 -13.89 7.66 -2.42
C VAL A 183 -15.39 7.42 -2.24
N ASP A 184 -16.19 7.37 -3.30
CA ASP A 184 -17.62 7.10 -3.22
C ASP A 184 -17.94 5.69 -2.68
N VAL A 185 -17.08 4.72 -2.96
CA VAL A 185 -17.29 3.30 -2.58
C VAL A 185 -16.82 3.01 -1.16
N VAL A 186 -15.66 3.54 -0.75
CA VAL A 186 -15.03 3.20 0.53
C VAL A 186 -14.93 4.37 1.51
N GLY A 187 -15.26 5.59 1.10
CA GLY A 187 -15.14 6.79 1.92
C GLY A 187 -13.74 7.40 1.90
N VAL A 188 -13.69 8.73 2.01
CA VAL A 188 -12.46 9.51 1.84
C VAL A 188 -11.36 9.20 2.85
N GLY A 189 -11.71 8.74 4.06
CA GLY A 189 -10.76 8.37 5.12
C GLY A 189 -9.94 7.09 4.82
N HIS A 190 -10.22 6.42 3.71
CA HIS A 190 -9.60 5.14 3.34
C HIS A 190 -8.86 5.18 2.01
N VAL A 191 -8.70 6.36 1.41
CA VAL A 191 -8.04 6.52 0.11
C VAL A 191 -6.74 7.30 0.27
N ALA A 192 -5.66 6.80 -0.34
CA ALA A 192 -4.39 7.48 -0.47
C ALA A 192 -3.90 7.44 -1.93
N ILE A 193 -2.72 7.98 -2.23
CA ILE A 193 -2.08 7.84 -3.54
C ILE A 193 -0.98 6.76 -3.49
N GLY A 194 -1.04 5.79 -4.41
CA GLY A 194 -0.09 4.69 -4.54
C GLY A 194 0.46 4.62 -5.97
N THR A 195 1.50 5.42 -6.27
CA THR A 195 1.85 5.74 -7.66
C THR A 195 2.46 4.60 -8.46
N ASP A 196 3.25 3.74 -7.82
CA ASP A 196 4.06 2.70 -8.49
C ASP A 196 5.01 3.27 -9.57
N LEU A 197 5.39 4.55 -9.46
CA LEU A 197 5.86 5.40 -10.58
C LEU A 197 6.99 4.82 -11.45
N ASP A 198 7.94 4.09 -10.86
CA ASP A 198 9.11 3.53 -11.57
C ASP A 198 8.89 2.11 -12.12
N ALA A 199 7.76 1.47 -11.79
CA ALA A 199 7.39 0.13 -12.26
C ALA A 199 5.99 0.08 -12.92
N ASN A 200 5.28 1.22 -12.98
CA ASN A 200 3.92 1.30 -13.46
C ASN A 200 3.79 1.02 -14.98
N PHE A 201 2.72 0.32 -15.35
CA PHE A 201 2.32 0.15 -16.74
C PHE A 201 1.65 1.42 -17.28
N ARG A 202 2.32 2.11 -18.23
CA ARG A 202 1.81 3.31 -18.92
C ARG A 202 1.22 4.35 -17.95
N PRO A 203 2.03 4.91 -17.03
CA PRO A 203 1.54 5.81 -16.00
C PRO A 203 0.89 7.07 -16.59
N VAL A 204 -0.23 7.49 -15.99
CA VAL A 204 -0.89 8.76 -16.30
C VAL A 204 -0.45 9.90 -15.37
N LEU A 205 0.27 9.56 -14.30
CA LEU A 205 1.02 10.46 -13.43
C LEU A 205 2.50 10.09 -13.51
N ASN A 206 3.30 10.94 -14.13
CA ASN A 206 4.70 10.66 -14.52
C ASN A 206 5.72 11.41 -13.66
N GLU A 207 5.31 12.48 -12.97
CA GLU A 207 6.17 13.20 -12.05
C GLU A 207 5.39 13.77 -10.87
N TYR A 208 6.06 13.92 -9.72
CA TYR A 208 5.45 14.43 -8.49
C TYR A 208 4.99 15.90 -8.59
N ARG A 209 5.44 16.67 -9.60
CA ARG A 209 4.92 18.03 -9.85
C ARG A 209 3.45 18.04 -10.26
N GLN A 210 2.94 16.93 -10.78
CA GLN A 210 1.54 16.79 -11.18
C GLN A 210 0.59 16.62 -9.97
N PHE A 211 1.11 16.62 -8.74
CA PHE A 211 0.25 16.65 -7.54
C PHE A 211 -0.56 17.96 -7.44
N ASP A 212 -0.06 19.08 -7.99
CA ASP A 212 -0.83 20.33 -8.09
C ASP A 212 -2.03 20.17 -9.04
N ASP A 213 -1.85 19.46 -10.15
CA ASP A 213 -2.93 19.13 -11.10
C ASP A 213 -3.92 18.15 -10.45
N LEU A 214 -3.43 17.22 -9.63
CA LEU A 214 -4.25 16.27 -8.90
C LEU A 214 -5.14 16.96 -7.84
N ASP A 215 -4.57 17.88 -7.06
CA ASP A 215 -5.30 18.73 -6.11
C ASP A 215 -6.42 19.51 -6.83
N ALA A 216 -6.05 20.28 -7.86
CA ALA A 216 -7.01 21.08 -8.62
C ALA A 216 -8.09 20.21 -9.28
N GLY A 217 -7.71 19.04 -9.79
CA GLY A 217 -8.60 18.07 -10.40
C GLY A 217 -9.62 17.49 -9.42
N LEU A 218 -9.19 17.10 -8.22
CA LEU A 218 -10.07 16.61 -7.15
C LEU A 218 -11.01 17.70 -6.65
N ALA A 219 -10.51 18.92 -6.47
CA ALA A 219 -11.33 20.08 -6.12
C ALA A 219 -12.41 20.37 -7.17
N ALA A 220 -12.08 20.25 -8.45
CA ALA A 220 -13.04 20.43 -9.55
C ALA A 220 -14.16 19.36 -9.55
N ARG A 221 -13.94 18.22 -8.91
CA ARG A 221 -14.92 17.15 -8.71
C ARG A 221 -15.66 17.21 -7.37
N GLY A 222 -15.39 18.24 -6.58
CA GLY A 222 -16.18 18.58 -5.40
C GLY A 222 -15.62 18.10 -4.07
N LEU A 223 -14.42 17.50 -4.03
CA LEU A 223 -13.74 17.26 -2.76
C LEU A 223 -13.35 18.59 -2.12
N VAL A 224 -13.53 18.71 -0.81
CA VAL A 224 -13.09 19.91 -0.07
C VAL A 224 -11.62 19.81 0.31
N ALA A 225 -10.97 20.94 0.60
CA ALA A 225 -9.52 20.98 0.87
C ALA A 225 -9.05 19.94 1.91
N GLY A 226 -9.78 19.77 3.02
CA GLY A 226 -9.42 18.76 4.04
C GLY A 226 -9.56 17.31 3.57
N GLU A 227 -10.45 17.03 2.62
CA GLU A 227 -10.59 15.71 2.00
C GLU A 227 -9.44 15.44 1.02
N ILE A 228 -9.06 16.46 0.26
CA ILE A 228 -7.90 16.41 -0.64
C ILE A 228 -6.62 16.17 0.16
N ASP A 229 -6.40 16.91 1.26
CA ASP A 229 -5.25 16.73 2.15
C ASP A 229 -5.17 15.28 2.69
N GLN A 230 -6.32 14.68 3.00
CA GLN A 230 -6.40 13.29 3.45
C GLN A 230 -6.00 12.30 2.35
N VAL A 231 -6.54 12.47 1.14
CA VAL A 231 -6.21 11.63 -0.03
C VAL A 231 -4.73 11.77 -0.42
N LEU A 232 -4.18 12.98 -0.42
CA LEU A 232 -2.82 13.24 -0.88
C LEU A 232 -1.73 12.80 0.12
N GLY A 233 -2.10 12.49 1.36
CA GLY A 233 -1.14 11.92 2.31
C GLY A 233 -1.62 11.78 3.75
N GLY A 234 -2.63 12.54 4.18
CA GLY A 234 -3.12 12.49 5.56
C GLY A 234 -3.51 11.08 6.01
N ASN A 235 -4.25 10.34 5.19
CA ASN A 235 -4.69 8.98 5.53
C ASN A 235 -3.51 8.00 5.64
N ALA A 236 -2.46 8.19 4.82
CA ALA A 236 -1.24 7.39 4.92
C ALA A 236 -0.48 7.67 6.23
N VAL A 237 -0.42 8.95 6.66
CA VAL A 237 0.17 9.31 7.96
C VAL A 237 -0.64 8.73 9.12
N ASP A 238 -1.97 8.74 9.02
CA ASP A 238 -2.85 8.16 10.03
C ASP A 238 -2.66 6.63 10.15
N LEU A 239 -2.51 5.93 9.03
CA LEU A 239 -2.16 4.51 9.03
C LEU A 239 -0.78 4.26 9.65
N ILE A 240 0.25 5.03 9.27
CA ILE A 240 1.59 4.91 9.85
C ILE A 240 1.54 5.12 11.37
N ARG A 241 0.75 6.10 11.84
CA ARG A 241 0.57 6.37 13.28
C ARG A 241 -0.13 5.21 13.99
N ALA A 242 -1.13 4.61 13.36
CA ALA A 242 -1.88 3.50 13.95
C ALA A 242 -1.04 2.22 14.10
N VAL A 243 -0.13 1.95 13.16
CA VAL A 243 0.61 0.68 13.09
C VAL A 243 2.06 0.79 13.58
N CYS A 244 2.78 1.82 13.14
CA CYS A 244 4.22 1.98 13.39
C CYS A 244 4.54 2.88 14.60
N GLY A 245 3.51 3.49 15.20
CA GLY A 245 3.63 4.52 16.24
C GLY A 245 3.83 5.93 15.71
#